data_AF-F9S5A3-F1
#
_entry.id   AF-F9S5A3-F1
#
_cell.length_a   1.000
_cell.length_b   1.000
_cell.length_c   1.000
_cell.angle_alpha   90.00
_cell.angle_beta   90.00
_cell.angle_gamma   90.00
#
_symmetry.space_group_name_H-M   'P 1'
#
loop_
_entity.id
_entity.type
_entity.pdbx_description
1 polymer ?
#
loop_
_entity_poly.entity_id
_entity_poly.type
_entity_poly.pdbx_seq_one_letter_code
_entity_poly.pdbx_strand_id
1 'polypeptide(L)'
;LSWFMKELNFDIACQANREEGCTGHFWESRFKSQALLDEKALAAAMAYVDLNPLRAGIAKTPETSKFTSIQARLEALNHQQETAPCLHPFVGNPTNEKLDGIPFRLMDYIELVDWSARQFREDKACLKASAPPILQRLNLNQRNWLKAYTELERHRSTAVGCLCTIEPARSHLNKKRLHLFRLDG
;
A
#
# COMPACT_ATOMS: atom_id res chain seq x y z
N LEU A 1 -0.49 19.13 0.17
CA LEU A 1 -1.04 18.01 -0.62
C LEU A 1 -1.97 18.47 -1.75
N SER A 2 -3.08 19.18 -1.47
CA SER A 2 -4.03 19.55 -2.53
C SER A 2 -3.43 20.34 -3.69
N TRP A 3 -2.52 21.28 -3.38
CA TRP A 3 -1.78 22.02 -4.41
C TRP A 3 -0.90 21.09 -5.26
N PHE A 4 -0.11 20.22 -4.62
CA PHE A 4 0.73 19.23 -5.32
C PHE A 4 -0.09 18.32 -6.24
N MET A 5 -1.20 17.75 -5.74
CA MET A 5 -2.08 16.90 -6.55
C MET A 5 -2.71 17.65 -7.72
N LYS A 6 -3.03 18.94 -7.54
CA LYS A 6 -3.56 19.77 -8.63
C LYS A 6 -2.52 19.89 -9.74
N GLU A 7 -1.29 20.28 -9.42
CA GLU A 7 -0.23 20.49 -10.42
C GLU A 7 0.15 19.17 -11.11
N LEU A 8 0.33 18.09 -10.35
CA LEU A 8 0.63 16.76 -10.90
C LEU A 8 -0.47 16.26 -11.84
N ASN A 9 -1.73 16.28 -11.38
CA ASN A 9 -2.84 15.78 -12.18
C ASN A 9 -3.09 16.63 -13.42
N PHE A 10 -2.89 17.95 -13.32
CA PHE A 10 -3.05 18.86 -14.44
C PHE A 10 -2.06 18.55 -15.56
N ASP A 11 -0.77 18.42 -15.23
CA ASP A 11 0.27 18.14 -16.22
C ASP A 11 0.03 16.80 -16.93
N ILE A 12 -0.27 15.73 -16.17
CA ILE A 12 -0.57 14.41 -16.74
C ILE A 12 -1.82 14.46 -17.63
N ALA A 13 -2.88 15.15 -17.21
CA ALA A 13 -4.11 15.28 -18.01
C ALA A 13 -3.86 16.00 -19.34
N CYS A 14 -3.04 17.06 -19.32
CA CYS A 14 -2.67 17.79 -20.53
C CYS A 14 -1.84 16.93 -21.49
N GLN A 15 -0.90 16.14 -20.98
CA GLN A 15 -0.07 15.24 -21.79
C GLN A 15 -0.92 14.13 -22.42
N ALA A 16 -1.74 13.43 -21.62
CA ALA A 16 -2.58 12.35 -22.11
C ALA A 16 -3.59 12.83 -23.18
N ASN A 17 -4.24 13.98 -22.96
CA ASN A 17 -5.16 14.56 -23.96
C ASN A 17 -4.43 14.90 -25.28
N ARG A 18 -3.19 15.39 -25.20
CA ARG A 18 -2.39 15.70 -26.39
C ARG A 18 -2.00 14.44 -27.15
N GLU A 19 -1.60 13.38 -26.45
CA GLU A 19 -1.23 12.08 -27.04
C GLU A 19 -2.40 11.43 -27.78
N GLU A 20 -3.60 11.50 -27.20
CA GLU A 20 -4.83 10.93 -27.76
C GLU A 20 -5.57 11.88 -28.73
N GLY A 21 -5.04 13.10 -28.95
CA GLY A 21 -5.66 14.11 -29.80
C GLY A 21 -7.05 14.56 -29.34
N CYS A 22 -7.37 14.40 -28.06
CA CYS A 22 -8.68 14.69 -27.48
C CYS A 22 -8.63 15.92 -26.58
N THR A 23 -9.81 16.40 -26.16
CA THR A 23 -9.93 17.50 -25.20
C THR A 23 -10.97 17.16 -24.14
N GLY A 24 -10.87 17.80 -22.98
CA GLY A 24 -11.82 17.62 -21.89
C GLY A 24 -11.20 17.00 -20.65
N HIS A 25 -12.04 16.36 -19.86
CA HIS A 25 -11.72 15.92 -18.51
C HIS A 25 -11.08 14.53 -18.52
N PHE A 26 -9.84 14.42 -18.02
CA PHE A 26 -9.08 13.17 -17.99
C PHE A 26 -9.30 12.35 -16.71
N TRP A 27 -9.30 13.01 -15.55
CA TRP A 27 -9.41 12.33 -14.25
C TRP A 27 -10.86 12.04 -13.85
N GLU A 28 -11.10 11.47 -12.68
CA GLU A 28 -12.40 11.60 -12.00
C GLU A 28 -12.42 12.86 -11.11
N SER A 29 -13.33 12.94 -10.12
CA SER A 29 -13.49 14.11 -9.26
C SER A 29 -12.29 14.43 -8.34
N ARG A 30 -12.47 14.43 -7.02
CA ARG A 30 -11.43 14.80 -6.05
C ARG A 30 -10.56 13.58 -5.72
N PHE A 31 -9.26 13.80 -5.54
CA PHE A 31 -8.38 12.79 -4.96
C PHE A 31 -8.80 12.46 -3.52
N LYS A 32 -8.55 11.22 -3.09
CA LYS A 32 -8.72 10.78 -1.70
C LYS A 32 -7.38 10.83 -0.97
N SER A 33 -7.42 11.13 0.33
CA SER A 33 -6.24 11.15 1.18
C SER A 33 -6.58 10.46 2.50
N GLN A 34 -5.80 9.44 2.84
CA GLN A 34 -5.92 8.68 4.08
C GLN A 34 -4.59 8.74 4.83
N ALA A 35 -4.61 9.14 6.10
CA ALA A 35 -3.41 9.12 6.94
C ALA A 35 -3.10 7.69 7.40
N LEU A 36 -1.89 7.21 7.17
CA LEU A 36 -1.41 5.92 7.68
C LEU A 36 -0.79 6.16 9.06
N LEU A 37 -1.40 5.62 10.11
CA LEU A 37 -1.09 6.02 11.50
C LEU A 37 -0.08 5.11 12.20
N ASP A 38 0.18 3.93 11.65
CA ASP A 38 1.09 2.93 12.21
C ASP A 38 1.70 2.04 11.12
N GLU A 39 2.64 1.18 11.51
CA GLU A 39 3.29 0.22 10.62
C GLU A 39 2.31 -0.77 9.97
N LYS A 40 1.23 -1.11 10.66
CA LYS A 40 0.18 -1.99 10.13
C LYS A 40 -0.50 -1.34 8.94
N ALA A 41 -0.85 -0.07 9.08
CA ALA A 41 -1.43 0.75 8.03
C ALA A 41 -0.47 0.94 6.85
N LEU A 42 0.81 1.14 7.12
CA LEU A 42 1.84 1.23 6.10
C LEU A 42 1.94 -0.07 5.29
N ALA A 43 2.10 -1.22 5.95
CA ALA A 43 2.19 -2.51 5.29
C ALA A 43 0.92 -2.82 4.47
N ALA A 44 -0.26 -2.54 5.02
CA ALA A 44 -1.53 -2.75 4.34
C ALA A 44 -1.67 -1.85 3.09
N ALA A 45 -1.27 -0.58 3.17
CA ALA A 45 -1.33 0.34 2.03
C ALA A 45 -0.35 -0.05 0.91
N MET A 46 0.88 -0.42 1.27
CA MET A 46 1.86 -0.88 0.30
C MET A 46 1.38 -2.16 -0.41
N ALA A 47 0.94 -3.16 0.36
CA ALA A 47 0.44 -4.42 -0.20
C ALA A 47 -0.85 -4.21 -1.01
N TYR A 48 -1.72 -3.26 -0.60
CA TYR A 48 -2.86 -2.85 -1.40
C TYR A 48 -2.40 -2.37 -2.77
N VAL A 49 -1.50 -1.39 -2.85
CA VAL A 49 -1.04 -0.82 -4.13
C VAL A 49 -0.34 -1.87 -5.00
N ASP A 50 0.58 -2.64 -4.44
CA ASP A 50 1.39 -3.62 -5.19
C ASP A 50 0.56 -4.73 -5.83
N LEU A 51 -0.59 -5.05 -5.23
CA LEU A 51 -1.49 -6.09 -5.68
C LEU A 51 -2.72 -5.56 -6.44
N ASN A 52 -2.80 -4.25 -6.69
CA ASN A 52 -3.86 -3.66 -7.53
C ASN A 52 -3.96 -4.35 -8.90
N PRO A 53 -2.85 -4.57 -9.66
CA PRO A 53 -2.95 -5.21 -10.98
C PRO A 53 -3.44 -6.66 -10.92
N LEU A 54 -3.16 -7.38 -9.82
CA LEU A 54 -3.69 -8.72 -9.61
C LEU A 54 -5.20 -8.68 -9.34
N ARG A 55 -5.65 -7.74 -8.50
CA ARG A 55 -7.09 -7.54 -8.24
C ARG A 55 -7.86 -7.09 -9.46
N ALA A 56 -7.23 -6.32 -10.35
CA ALA A 56 -7.81 -5.89 -11.62
C ALA A 56 -7.74 -6.97 -12.73
N GLY A 57 -7.13 -8.14 -12.47
CA GLY A 57 -6.96 -9.20 -13.46
C GLY A 57 -5.92 -8.90 -14.55
N ILE A 58 -5.13 -7.84 -14.40
CA ILE A 58 -4.08 -7.41 -15.35
C ILE A 58 -2.83 -8.28 -15.20
N ALA A 59 -2.54 -8.75 -13.99
CA ALA A 59 -1.39 -9.61 -13.68
C ALA A 59 -1.82 -10.85 -12.89
N LYS A 60 -1.05 -11.95 -12.99
CA LYS A 60 -1.34 -13.21 -12.28
C LYS A 60 -0.48 -13.42 -11.03
N THR A 61 0.66 -12.75 -10.97
CA THR A 61 1.63 -12.85 -9.87
C THR A 61 2.31 -11.50 -9.64
N PRO A 62 2.87 -11.23 -8.45
CA PRO A 62 3.58 -9.98 -8.16
C PRO A 62 4.72 -9.68 -9.13
N GLU A 63 5.45 -10.70 -9.59
CA GLU A 63 6.56 -10.59 -10.55
C GLU A 63 6.08 -10.06 -11.92
N THR A 64 4.85 -10.41 -12.30
CA THR A 64 4.25 -9.99 -13.59
C THR A 64 3.48 -8.68 -13.51
N SER A 65 3.41 -8.08 -12.32
CA SER A 65 2.69 -6.85 -12.02
C SER A 65 3.48 -5.62 -12.46
N LYS A 66 3.50 -5.33 -13.76
CA LYS A 66 4.28 -4.22 -14.33
C LYS A 66 3.92 -2.88 -13.68
N PHE A 67 4.91 -2.00 -13.55
CA PHE A 67 4.77 -0.64 -13.01
C PHE A 67 4.32 -0.61 -11.54
N THR A 68 4.70 -1.62 -10.76
CA THR A 68 4.46 -1.65 -9.31
C THR A 68 5.76 -1.63 -8.53
N SER A 69 5.69 -1.22 -7.26
CA SER A 69 6.88 -1.12 -6.42
C SER A 69 7.43 -2.52 -6.06
N ILE A 70 6.57 -3.52 -5.92
CA ILE A 70 7.00 -4.91 -5.70
C ILE A 70 7.78 -5.45 -6.91
N GLN A 71 7.31 -5.22 -8.14
CA GLN A 71 8.01 -5.69 -9.33
C GLN A 71 9.38 -5.01 -9.49
N ALA A 72 9.45 -3.68 -9.30
CA ALA A 72 10.73 -2.96 -9.34
C ALA A 72 11.73 -3.47 -8.28
N ARG A 73 11.24 -3.82 -7.08
CA ARG A 73 12.08 -4.39 -6.00
C ARG A 73 12.57 -5.80 -6.33
N LEU A 74 11.73 -6.64 -6.92
CA LEU A 74 12.12 -7.98 -7.37
C LEU A 74 13.16 -7.91 -8.50
N GLU A 75 13.00 -6.97 -9.45
CA GLU A 75 13.98 -6.72 -10.50
C GLU A 75 15.32 -6.23 -9.93
N ALA A 76 15.30 -5.33 -8.94
CA ALA A 76 16.51 -4.88 -8.26
C ALA A 76 17.25 -6.05 -7.59
N LEU A 77 16.52 -6.95 -6.90
CA LEU A 77 17.09 -8.16 -6.29
C LEU A 77 17.73 -9.10 -7.34
N ASN A 78 17.08 -9.29 -8.49
CA ASN A 78 17.64 -10.09 -9.58
C ASN A 78 18.94 -9.50 -10.14
N HIS A 79 19.09 -8.18 -10.08
CA HIS A 79 20.32 -7.47 -10.46
C HIS A 79 21.28 -7.25 -9.28
N GLN A 80 21.06 -7.91 -8.13
CA GLN A 80 21.89 -7.80 -6.93
C GLN A 80 22.01 -6.36 -6.39
N GLN A 81 20.97 -5.56 -6.58
CA GLN A 81 20.86 -4.21 -6.03
C GLN A 81 20.15 -4.26 -4.67
N GLU A 82 20.68 -3.55 -3.68
CA GLU A 82 20.09 -3.49 -2.34
C GLU A 82 18.72 -2.82 -2.32
N THR A 83 18.52 -1.81 -3.17
CA THR A 83 17.27 -1.05 -3.27
C THR A 83 16.98 -0.69 -4.71
N ALA A 84 15.70 -0.81 -5.09
CA ALA A 84 15.23 -0.39 -6.40
C ALA A 84 15.35 1.14 -6.57
N PRO A 85 15.76 1.63 -7.75
CA PRO A 85 15.86 3.06 -8.02
C PRO A 85 14.55 3.81 -7.70
N CYS A 86 14.68 5.00 -7.14
CA CYS A 86 13.57 5.89 -6.80
C CYS A 86 12.57 5.34 -5.76
N LEU A 87 12.86 4.21 -5.10
CA LEU A 87 12.06 3.67 -4.02
C LEU A 87 12.78 3.80 -2.67
N HIS A 88 12.01 4.10 -1.62
CA HIS A 88 12.54 4.17 -0.26
C HIS A 88 13.11 2.80 0.16
N PRO A 89 14.33 2.73 0.75
CA PRO A 89 14.91 1.47 1.22
C PRO A 89 14.10 0.84 2.36
N PHE A 90 14.17 -0.49 2.45
CA PHE A 90 13.74 -1.24 3.63
C PHE A 90 14.90 -1.30 4.62
N VAL A 91 14.68 -0.84 5.85
CA VAL A 91 15.74 -0.71 6.87
C VAL A 91 15.71 -1.85 7.90
N GLY A 92 14.86 -2.85 7.69
CA GLY A 92 14.70 -3.95 8.62
C GLY A 92 13.73 -3.63 9.75
N ASN A 93 13.75 -4.45 10.80
CA ASN A 93 12.85 -4.26 11.93
C ASN A 93 13.27 -3.02 12.74
N PRO A 94 12.31 -2.30 13.35
CA PRO A 94 12.63 -1.15 14.19
C PRO A 94 13.65 -1.53 15.27
N THR A 95 14.78 -0.83 15.29
CA THR A 95 15.74 -0.86 16.38
C THR A 95 15.57 0.42 17.22
N ASN A 96 16.36 0.58 18.29
CA ASN A 96 16.39 1.85 19.02
C ASN A 96 16.96 3.01 18.17
N GLU A 97 17.54 2.71 17.01
CA GLU A 97 18.05 3.69 16.07
C GLU A 97 16.96 4.12 15.09
N LYS A 98 16.79 5.43 14.93
CA LYS A 98 15.93 5.97 13.88
C LYS A 98 16.64 5.86 12.54
N LEU A 99 16.42 4.74 11.86
CA LEU A 99 16.84 4.57 10.48
C LEU A 99 15.82 5.22 9.54
N ASP A 100 16.32 5.92 8.52
CA ASP A 100 15.48 6.54 7.50
C ASP A 100 15.04 5.49 6.46
N GLY A 101 13.91 4.83 6.70
CA GLY A 101 13.32 3.93 5.73
C GLY A 101 12.11 3.12 6.19
N ILE A 102 11.71 2.19 5.31
CA ILE A 102 10.54 1.35 5.54
C ILE A 102 10.90 0.33 6.64
N PRO A 103 10.18 0.31 7.78
CA PRO A 103 10.56 -0.42 9.00
C PRO A 103 10.22 -1.93 8.93
N PHE A 104 10.51 -2.56 7.79
CA PHE A 104 10.37 -3.99 7.59
C PHE A 104 11.63 -4.55 6.93
N ARG A 105 11.83 -5.87 7.03
CA ARG A 105 12.77 -6.55 6.14
C ARG A 105 12.10 -6.71 4.78
N LEU A 106 12.82 -6.45 3.69
CA LEU A 106 12.29 -6.61 2.33
C LEU A 106 11.75 -8.03 2.10
N MET A 107 12.47 -9.06 2.57
CA MET A 107 12.03 -10.45 2.42
C MET A 107 10.72 -10.75 3.16
N ASP A 108 10.55 -10.25 4.39
CA ASP A 108 9.31 -10.40 5.15
C ASP A 108 8.13 -9.72 4.41
N TYR A 109 8.37 -8.59 3.76
CA TYR A 109 7.37 -7.90 2.96
C TYR A 109 7.03 -8.65 1.66
N ILE A 110 8.02 -9.18 0.94
CA ILE A 110 7.79 -10.00 -0.27
C ILE A 110 6.96 -11.24 0.08
N GLU A 111 7.30 -11.92 1.19
CA GLU A 111 6.54 -13.08 1.69
C GLU A 111 5.09 -12.70 1.99
N LEU A 112 4.86 -11.55 2.61
CA LEU A 112 3.52 -11.04 2.89
C LEU A 112 2.71 -10.79 1.62
N VAL A 113 3.33 -10.19 0.61
CA VAL A 113 2.68 -9.87 -0.68
C VAL A 113 2.36 -11.16 -1.45
N ASP A 114 3.31 -12.09 -1.55
CA ASP A 114 3.08 -13.39 -2.20
C ASP A 114 2.00 -14.20 -1.48
N TRP A 115 2.08 -14.30 -0.15
CA TRP A 115 1.05 -14.97 0.64
C TRP A 115 -0.33 -14.34 0.41
N SER A 116 -0.42 -13.01 0.39
CA SER A 116 -1.67 -12.27 0.14
C SER A 116 -2.22 -12.51 -1.26
N ALA A 117 -1.36 -12.50 -2.28
CA ALA A 117 -1.73 -12.78 -3.67
C ALA A 117 -2.35 -14.17 -3.84
N ARG A 118 -1.85 -15.17 -3.10
CA ARG A 118 -2.39 -16.54 -3.11
C ARG A 118 -3.77 -16.65 -2.48
N GLN A 119 -4.11 -15.77 -1.54
CA GLN A 119 -5.45 -15.76 -0.91
C GLN A 119 -6.54 -15.27 -1.88
N PHE A 120 -6.19 -14.47 -2.89
CA PHE A 120 -7.14 -13.87 -3.83
C PHE A 120 -7.53 -14.78 -5.01
N ARG A 121 -6.84 -15.91 -5.24
CA ARG A 121 -7.14 -16.79 -6.39
C ARG A 121 -8.55 -17.38 -6.29
N GLU A 122 -9.44 -16.89 -7.17
CA GLU A 122 -10.90 -17.13 -7.19
C GLU A 122 -11.29 -18.61 -7.07
N ASP A 123 -10.43 -19.56 -7.46
CA ASP A 123 -10.73 -20.99 -7.42
C ASP A 123 -9.93 -21.81 -6.39
N LYS A 124 -8.93 -21.23 -5.70
CA LYS A 124 -8.05 -21.95 -4.76
C LYS A 124 -7.47 -21.04 -3.69
N ALA A 125 -8.31 -20.43 -2.85
CA ALA A 125 -7.84 -19.87 -1.60
C ALA A 125 -7.22 -21.00 -0.76
N CYS A 126 -5.89 -21.07 -0.72
CA CYS A 126 -5.18 -22.08 0.04
C CYS A 126 -5.16 -21.68 1.51
N LEU A 127 -6.28 -21.92 2.20
CA LEU A 127 -6.46 -21.71 3.65
C LEU A 127 -5.47 -22.51 4.52
N LYS A 128 -4.65 -23.39 3.91
CA LYS A 128 -3.63 -24.20 4.58
C LYS A 128 -2.26 -23.53 4.69
N ALA A 129 -2.02 -22.41 4.00
CA ALA A 129 -0.74 -21.72 4.09
C ALA A 129 -0.62 -20.99 5.44
N SER A 130 0.40 -21.34 6.24
CA SER A 130 0.72 -20.64 7.48
C SER A 130 0.87 -19.15 7.22
N ALA A 131 0.26 -18.32 8.06
CA ALA A 131 0.38 -16.87 7.97
C ALA A 131 1.87 -16.45 8.14
N PRO A 132 2.35 -15.48 7.34
CA PRO A 132 3.72 -15.03 7.41
C PRO A 132 4.02 -14.37 8.78
N PRO A 133 5.23 -14.53 9.34
CA PRO A 133 5.57 -14.06 10.70
C PRO A 133 5.35 -12.55 10.91
N ILE A 134 5.46 -11.75 9.85
CA ILE A 134 5.22 -10.31 9.90
C ILE A 134 3.80 -9.96 10.36
N LEU A 135 2.78 -10.77 10.07
CA LEU A 135 1.43 -10.54 10.58
C LEU A 135 1.37 -10.67 12.11
N GLN A 136 2.06 -11.67 12.67
CA GLN A 136 2.15 -11.85 14.12
C GLN A 136 2.93 -10.69 14.77
N ARG A 137 4.06 -10.28 14.17
CA ARG A 137 4.85 -9.13 14.65
C ARG A 137 4.05 -7.83 14.64
N LEU A 138 3.24 -7.62 13.61
CA LEU A 138 2.34 -6.48 13.50
C LEU A 138 1.06 -6.65 14.34
N ASN A 139 0.90 -7.75 15.07
CA ASN A 139 -0.31 -8.07 15.83
C ASN A 139 -1.57 -7.87 14.96
N LEU A 140 -1.58 -8.53 13.80
CA LEU A 140 -2.64 -8.56 12.81
C LEU A 140 -3.12 -10.00 12.62
N ASN A 141 -4.42 -10.21 12.65
CA ASN A 141 -5.00 -11.48 12.25
C ASN A 141 -5.26 -11.50 10.73
N GLN A 142 -5.34 -12.72 10.18
CA GLN A 142 -5.57 -12.94 8.75
C GLN A 142 -6.87 -12.29 8.25
N ARG A 143 -7.94 -12.30 9.05
CA ARG A 143 -9.24 -11.74 8.65
C ARG A 143 -9.16 -10.23 8.44
N ASN A 144 -8.59 -9.50 9.40
CA ASN A 144 -8.44 -8.04 9.32
C ASN A 144 -7.46 -7.66 8.22
N TRP A 145 -6.39 -8.44 8.04
CA TRP A 145 -5.45 -8.24 6.95
C TRP A 145 -6.13 -8.38 5.58
N LEU A 146 -6.87 -9.47 5.35
CA LEU A 146 -7.60 -9.69 4.09
C LEU A 146 -8.60 -8.56 3.82
N LYS A 147 -9.32 -8.12 4.87
CA LYS A 147 -10.22 -6.97 4.75
C LYS A 147 -9.49 -5.68 4.36
N ALA A 148 -8.36 -5.40 5.00
CA ALA A 148 -7.54 -4.22 4.70
C ALA A 148 -7.05 -4.26 3.25
N TYR A 149 -6.55 -5.42 2.83
CA TYR A 149 -6.08 -5.69 1.50
C TYR A 149 -7.15 -5.52 0.41
N THR A 150 -8.42 -5.83 0.68
CA THR A 150 -9.50 -5.71 -0.32
C THR A 150 -10.30 -4.42 -0.26
N GLU A 151 -10.35 -3.75 0.91
CA GLU A 151 -11.31 -2.68 1.17
C GLU A 151 -10.68 -1.33 1.57
N LEU A 152 -9.36 -1.19 1.54
CA LEU A 152 -8.66 0.00 2.04
C LEU A 152 -9.25 1.33 1.53
N GLU A 153 -9.60 1.40 0.24
CA GLU A 153 -10.16 2.60 -0.40
C GLU A 153 -11.69 2.61 -0.51
N ARG A 154 -12.36 1.51 -0.15
CA ARG A 154 -13.82 1.36 -0.26
C ARG A 154 -14.56 2.13 0.82
N HIS A 155 -13.95 2.26 1.99
CA HIS A 155 -14.55 2.98 3.11
C HIS A 155 -14.25 4.49 3.01
N ARG A 156 -15.20 5.32 3.46
CA ARG A 156 -14.99 6.78 3.63
C ARG A 156 -14.07 7.11 4.81
N SER A 157 -13.07 6.26 5.05
CA SER A 157 -12.05 6.49 6.07
C SER A 157 -11.12 7.60 5.62
N THR A 158 -10.68 8.40 6.60
CA THR A 158 -9.67 9.46 6.43
C THR A 158 -8.35 9.11 7.09
N ALA A 159 -8.32 7.98 7.80
CA ALA A 159 -7.13 7.43 8.44
C ALA A 159 -7.20 5.89 8.50
N VAL A 160 -6.05 5.24 8.56
CA VAL A 160 -5.89 3.79 8.69
C VAL A 160 -4.92 3.52 9.85
N GLY A 161 -5.29 2.62 10.75
CA GLY A 161 -4.43 2.25 11.90
C GLY A 161 -5.23 1.66 13.06
N CYS A 162 -4.63 1.71 14.25
CA CYS A 162 -5.24 1.21 15.50
C CYS A 162 -5.99 2.28 16.29
N LEU A 163 -6.94 1.89 17.15
CA LEU A 163 -7.71 2.83 17.97
C LEU A 163 -6.85 3.77 18.83
N CYS A 164 -5.74 3.28 19.38
CA CYS A 164 -4.84 4.10 20.20
C CYS A 164 -4.15 5.23 19.43
N THR A 165 -4.10 5.16 18.10
CA THR A 165 -3.42 6.15 17.24
C THR A 165 -4.31 7.34 16.87
N ILE A 166 -5.63 7.25 17.12
CA ILE A 166 -6.59 8.24 16.60
C ILE A 166 -6.45 9.62 17.26
N GLU A 167 -6.26 9.66 18.59
CA GLU A 167 -6.17 10.90 19.35
C GLU A 167 -4.89 11.68 19.05
N PRO A 168 -3.70 11.04 19.07
CA PRO A 168 -2.47 11.68 18.62
C PRO A 168 -2.59 12.21 17.18
N ALA A 169 -3.14 11.40 16.26
CA ALA A 169 -3.30 11.79 14.87
C ALA A 169 -4.27 12.97 14.69
N ARG A 170 -5.37 13.01 15.47
CA ARG A 170 -6.36 14.09 15.43
C ARG A 170 -5.73 15.43 15.79
N SER A 171 -4.92 15.44 16.84
CA SER A 171 -4.15 16.61 17.28
C SER A 171 -3.14 17.04 16.21
N HIS A 172 -2.31 16.10 15.73
CA HIS A 172 -1.23 16.39 14.77
C HIS A 172 -1.75 16.89 13.41
N LEU A 173 -2.85 16.31 12.91
CA LEU A 173 -3.45 16.68 11.62
C LEU A 173 -4.38 17.89 11.71
N ASN A 174 -4.58 18.46 12.90
CA ASN A 174 -5.51 19.55 13.18
C ASN A 174 -6.93 19.29 12.60
N LYS A 175 -7.48 18.10 12.88
CA LYS A 175 -8.80 17.67 12.39
C LYS A 175 -9.79 17.56 13.54
N LYS A 176 -11.04 17.99 13.32
CA LYS A 176 -12.13 17.81 14.30
C LYS A 176 -12.61 16.36 14.39
N ARG A 177 -12.57 15.63 13.27
CA ARG A 177 -13.02 14.23 13.15
C ARG A 177 -12.06 13.47 12.25
N LEU A 178 -11.81 12.20 12.60
CA LEU A 178 -11.12 11.23 11.77
C LEU A 178 -11.97 9.97 11.68
N HIS A 179 -12.20 9.48 10.46
CA HIS A 179 -12.85 8.21 10.23
C HIS A 179 -11.78 7.14 10.09
N LEU A 180 -11.62 6.31 11.12
CA LEU A 180 -10.57 5.30 11.18
C LEU A 180 -11.01 4.02 10.48
N PHE A 181 -10.22 3.55 9.51
CA PHE A 181 -10.23 2.17 9.08
C PHE A 181 -9.36 1.37 10.05
N ARG A 182 -10.02 0.57 10.88
CA ARG A 182 -9.41 -0.14 11.99
C ARG A 182 -8.76 -1.44 11.51
N LEU A 183 -7.49 -1.65 11.89
CA LEU A 183 -6.74 -2.87 11.58
C LEU A 183 -6.58 -3.83 12.78
N ASP A 184 -6.74 -3.32 14.01
CA ASP A 184 -6.70 -4.12 15.23
C ASP A 184 -8.08 -4.71 15.58
N GLY A 185 -8.08 -5.95 16.10
CA GLY A 185 -9.28 -6.69 16.48
C GLY A 185 -9.12 -8.17 16.21
#